data_AF-A0A318B9V8-F1
#
_entry.id   AF-A0A318B9V8-F1
#
_cell.length_a   1.000
_cell.length_b   1.000
_cell.length_c   1.000
_cell.angle_alpha   90.00
_cell.angle_beta   90.00
_cell.angle_gamma   90.00
#
_symmetry.space_group_name_H-M   'P 1'
#
loop_
_entity.id
_entity.type
_entity.pdbx_description
1 polymer ?
#
loop_
_entity_poly.entity_id
_entity_poly.type
_entity_poly.pdbx_seq_one_letter_code
_entity_poly.pdbx_strand_id
1 'polypeptide(L)'
;MSDLVPEEHQSAVSWDAVLAGAAATVALLFVLVSLGAGLGLKMAPRWPTGLTAADFTPTIGAVFVACQVVASMLGGYLAGRLRTKWLHVHDHEVHFRDTAHGLLAWATSVVALLLLGALTASPPVSPPDTLAPAEVMRAGQIAAQISLFLGIGALTSAFAASVAAAIGGLRRDDMHRLHRA
;
A
#
# COMPACT_ATOMS: atom_id res chain seq x y z
N MET A 1 8.33 -32.48 38.59
CA MET A 1 7.83 -31.12 38.85
C MET A 1 8.77 -30.15 38.14
N SER A 2 8.79 -30.24 36.81
CA SER A 2 9.54 -29.33 35.96
C SER A 2 8.60 -28.19 35.62
N ASP A 3 8.95 -26.99 36.04
CA ASP A 3 8.40 -25.74 35.54
C ASP A 3 8.62 -25.70 34.02
N LEU A 4 7.65 -26.26 33.29
CA LEU A 4 7.47 -25.88 31.90
C LEU A 4 6.89 -24.48 31.99
N VAL A 5 7.72 -23.49 31.69
CA VAL A 5 7.27 -22.18 31.23
C VAL A 5 7.09 -22.28 29.71
N PRO A 6 5.92 -22.66 29.17
CA PRO A 6 5.49 -22.21 27.86
C PRO A 6 4.62 -20.96 28.10
N GLU A 7 4.84 -19.79 27.50
CA GLU A 7 5.22 -19.52 26.12
C GLU A 7 5.83 -18.10 26.03
N GLU A 8 7.13 -17.96 25.77
CA GLU A 8 7.71 -16.69 25.28
C GLU A 8 7.84 -16.66 23.73
N HIS A 9 7.25 -17.63 23.02
CA HIS A 9 7.46 -17.82 21.57
C HIS A 9 6.25 -17.47 20.69
N GLN A 10 5.36 -16.57 21.13
CA GLN A 10 4.33 -16.05 20.22
C GLN A 10 4.89 -14.91 19.37
N SER A 11 4.92 -15.12 18.04
CA SER A 11 5.38 -14.11 17.09
C SER A 11 4.63 -12.79 17.29
N ALA A 12 5.40 -11.70 17.36
CA ALA A 12 4.87 -10.34 17.38
C ALA A 12 4.21 -9.95 16.06
N VAL A 13 4.52 -10.66 14.96
CA VAL A 13 3.98 -10.42 13.62
C VAL A 13 3.07 -11.57 13.21
N SER A 14 1.84 -11.24 12.84
CA SER A 14 0.87 -12.14 12.23
C SER A 14 0.86 -11.96 10.71
N TRP A 15 1.62 -12.80 10.02
CA TRP A 15 1.80 -12.71 8.56
C TRP A 15 0.50 -12.90 7.79
N ASP A 16 -0.41 -13.75 8.28
CA ASP A 16 -1.72 -13.95 7.63
C ASP A 16 -2.53 -12.65 7.58
N ALA A 17 -2.49 -11.85 8.65
CA ALA A 17 -3.16 -10.55 8.70
C ALA A 17 -2.48 -9.52 7.80
N VAL A 18 -1.15 -9.52 7.76
CA VAL A 18 -0.36 -8.67 6.85
C VAL A 18 -0.68 -8.98 5.39
N LEU A 19 -0.68 -10.26 5.01
CA LEU A 19 -0.98 -10.72 3.66
C LEU A 19 -2.43 -10.40 3.26
N ALA A 20 -3.40 -10.62 4.17
CA ALA A 20 -4.79 -10.25 3.94
C ALA A 20 -4.96 -8.74 3.71
N GLY A 21 -4.32 -7.91 4.54
CA GLY A 21 -4.31 -6.45 4.38
C GLY A 21 -3.64 -5.99 3.09
N ALA A 22 -2.52 -6.61 2.70
CA ALA A 22 -1.83 -6.32 1.46
C ALA A 22 -2.69 -6.68 0.23
N ALA A 23 -3.33 -7.86 0.25
CA ALA A 23 -4.23 -8.29 -0.82
C ALA A 23 -5.43 -7.34 -0.97
N ALA A 24 -6.04 -6.92 0.14
CA ALA A 24 -7.12 -5.93 0.13
C ALA A 24 -6.66 -4.57 -0.42
N THR A 25 -5.44 -4.13 -0.08
CA THR A 25 -4.84 -2.90 -0.62
C THR A 25 -4.72 -2.98 -2.14
N VAL A 26 -4.12 -4.05 -2.67
CA VAL A 26 -3.94 -4.24 -4.12
C VAL A 26 -5.29 -4.31 -4.83
N ALA A 27 -6.25 -5.08 -4.28
CA ALA A 27 -7.58 -5.22 -4.87
C ALA A 27 -8.35 -3.89 -4.92
N LEU A 28 -8.36 -3.13 -3.83
CA LEU A 28 -9.04 -1.84 -3.80
C LEU A 28 -8.35 -0.81 -4.70
N LEU A 29 -7.01 -0.81 -4.74
CA LEU A 29 -6.27 0.07 -5.65
C LEU A 29 -6.64 -0.23 -7.10
N PHE A 30 -6.69 -1.52 -7.49
CA PHE A 30 -7.12 -1.93 -8.82
C PHE A 30 -8.53 -1.43 -9.17
N VAL A 31 -9.47 -1.55 -8.23
CA VAL A 31 -10.85 -1.04 -8.40
C VAL A 31 -10.86 0.47 -8.61
N LEU A 32 -10.14 1.23 -7.78
CA LEU A 32 -10.12 2.70 -7.85
C LEU A 32 -9.46 3.21 -9.13
N VAL A 33 -8.35 2.61 -9.55
CA VAL A 33 -7.67 2.94 -10.82
C VAL A 33 -8.57 2.62 -12.01
N SER A 34 -9.25 1.47 -11.98
CA SER A 34 -10.20 1.06 -13.03
C SER A 34 -11.40 2.01 -13.11
N LEU A 35 -11.92 2.45 -11.96
CA LEU A 35 -13.00 3.43 -11.88
C LEU A 35 -12.56 4.79 -12.44
N GLY A 36 -11.37 5.26 -12.06
CA GLY A 36 -10.79 6.50 -12.61
C GLY A 36 -10.68 6.44 -14.13
N ALA A 37 -10.23 5.32 -14.67
CA ALA A 37 -10.21 5.09 -16.12
C ALA A 37 -11.62 5.10 -16.74
N GLY A 38 -12.61 4.49 -16.09
CA GLY A 38 -14.01 4.50 -16.53
C GLY A 38 -14.64 5.90 -16.55
N LEU A 39 -14.16 6.82 -15.72
CA LEU A 39 -14.55 8.24 -15.71
C LEU A 39 -13.83 9.08 -16.77
N GLY A 40 -12.95 8.48 -17.57
CA GLY A 40 -12.17 9.16 -18.61
C GLY A 40 -10.84 9.74 -18.13
N LEU A 41 -10.40 9.44 -16.90
CA LEU A 41 -9.07 9.80 -16.45
C LEU A 41 -8.03 8.89 -17.11
N LYS A 42 -6.86 9.44 -17.44
CA LYS A 42 -5.75 8.68 -18.05
C LYS A 42 -4.99 7.84 -17.02
N MET A 43 -5.68 6.92 -16.35
CA MET A 43 -5.16 6.10 -15.25
C MET A 43 -4.93 4.63 -15.63
N ALA A 44 -5.46 4.18 -16.77
CA ALA A 44 -5.25 2.83 -17.29
C ALA A 44 -4.69 2.86 -18.73
N PRO A 45 -3.93 1.82 -19.14
CA PRO A 45 -3.45 1.68 -20.51
C PRO A 45 -4.56 1.73 -21.55
N ARG A 46 -4.41 2.60 -22.56
CA ARG A 46 -5.26 2.59 -23.77
C ARG A 46 -4.78 1.48 -24.71
N TRP A 47 -5.65 0.55 -25.07
CA TRP A 47 -5.31 -0.43 -26.10
C TRP A 47 -5.36 0.22 -27.49
N PRO A 48 -4.35 0.02 -28.38
CA PRO A 48 -3.15 -0.80 -28.22
C PRO A 48 -1.92 -0.02 -27.69
N THR A 49 -2.00 1.30 -27.58
CA THR A 49 -0.84 2.20 -27.43
C THR A 49 -0.27 2.33 -26.00
N GLY A 50 -0.92 1.76 -24.98
CA GLY A 50 -0.51 1.84 -23.58
C GLY A 50 -0.62 3.24 -22.93
N LEU A 51 -0.20 3.35 -21.67
CA LEU A 51 0.03 4.63 -21.00
C LEU A 51 1.39 5.19 -21.46
N THR A 52 1.44 6.47 -21.81
CA THR A 52 2.70 7.16 -22.12
C THR A 52 3.06 8.17 -21.03
N ALA A 53 4.34 8.49 -20.88
CA ALA A 53 4.78 9.51 -19.92
C ALA A 53 4.07 10.86 -20.17
N ALA A 54 3.75 11.18 -21.43
CA ALA A 54 3.02 12.39 -21.81
C ALA A 54 1.56 12.41 -21.33
N ASP A 55 0.99 11.28 -20.90
CA ASP A 55 -0.36 11.21 -20.35
C ASP A 55 -0.42 11.64 -18.87
N PHE A 56 0.74 11.75 -18.21
CA PHE A 56 0.83 12.15 -16.82
C PHE A 56 0.60 13.66 -16.65
N THR A 57 -0.22 14.03 -15.67
CA THR A 57 -0.40 15.42 -15.20
C THR A 57 -0.39 15.45 -13.68
N PRO A 58 -0.07 16.59 -13.04
CA PRO A 58 -0.13 16.72 -11.58
C PRO A 58 -1.51 16.37 -10.99
N THR A 59 -2.60 16.66 -11.72
CA THR A 59 -3.96 16.27 -11.32
C THR A 59 -4.12 14.76 -11.29
N ILE A 60 -3.65 14.06 -12.33
CA ILE A 60 -3.69 12.59 -12.36
C ILE A 60 -2.81 12.01 -11.26
N GLY A 61 -1.62 12.57 -11.03
CA GLY A 61 -0.73 12.20 -9.92
C GLY A 61 -1.42 12.35 -8.56
N ALA A 62 -2.11 13.46 -8.31
CA ALA A 62 -2.86 13.69 -7.08
C ALA A 62 -4.00 12.67 -6.88
N VAL A 63 -4.71 12.30 -7.95
CA VAL A 63 -5.75 11.26 -7.90
C VAL A 63 -5.13 9.90 -7.58
N PHE A 64 -3.99 9.53 -8.19
CA PHE A 64 -3.28 8.30 -7.85
C PHE A 64 -2.87 8.25 -6.37
N VAL A 65 -2.34 9.36 -5.83
CA VAL A 65 -2.02 9.50 -4.41
C VAL A 65 -3.27 9.26 -3.55
N ALA A 66 -4.40 9.86 -3.90
CA ALA A 66 -5.66 9.64 -3.18
C ALA A 66 -6.10 8.17 -3.23
N CYS A 67 -6.04 7.53 -4.40
CA CYS A 67 -6.40 6.12 -4.56
C CYS A 67 -5.54 5.21 -3.68
N GLN A 68 -4.21 5.37 -3.69
CA GLN A 68 -3.33 4.53 -2.87
C GLN A 68 -3.48 4.80 -1.37
N VAL A 69 -3.76 6.03 -0.94
CA VAL A 69 -4.01 6.34 0.47
C VAL A 69 -5.28 5.61 0.93
N VAL A 70 -6.39 5.74 0.17
CA VAL A 70 -7.66 5.07 0.50
C VAL A 70 -7.50 3.54 0.51
N ALA A 71 -6.82 2.99 -0.49
CA ALA A 71 -6.55 1.56 -0.56
C ALA A 71 -5.72 1.07 0.64
N SER A 72 -4.68 1.81 1.01
CA SER A 72 -3.78 1.46 2.11
C SER A 72 -4.44 1.60 3.48
N MET A 73 -5.34 2.56 3.65
CA MET A 73 -6.17 2.67 4.85
C MET A 73 -7.04 1.42 5.05
N LEU A 74 -7.71 0.93 4.01
CA LEU A 74 -8.51 -0.30 4.10
C LEU A 74 -7.63 -1.50 4.46
N GLY A 75 -6.52 -1.69 3.75
CA GLY A 75 -5.63 -2.81 3.99
C GLY A 75 -4.99 -2.80 5.38
N GLY A 76 -4.54 -1.63 5.84
CA GLY A 76 -4.04 -1.43 7.20
C GLY A 76 -5.11 -1.75 8.24
N TYR A 77 -6.33 -1.20 8.08
CA TYR A 77 -7.45 -1.49 8.98
C TYR A 77 -7.75 -2.99 9.08
N LEU A 78 -7.74 -3.69 7.95
CA LEU A 78 -7.94 -5.15 7.92
C LEU A 78 -6.79 -5.90 8.60
N ALA A 79 -5.53 -5.50 8.37
CA ALA A 79 -4.38 -6.11 9.05
C ALA A 79 -4.50 -5.98 10.59
N GLY A 80 -4.89 -4.80 11.08
CA GLY A 80 -5.14 -4.59 12.51
C GLY A 80 -6.32 -5.41 13.05
N ARG A 81 -7.40 -5.56 12.28
CA ARG A 81 -8.57 -6.36 12.68
C ARG A 81 -8.32 -7.86 12.71
N LEU A 82 -7.50 -8.36 11.78
CA LEU A 82 -7.29 -9.79 11.53
C LEU A 82 -6.08 -10.39 12.27
N ARG A 83 -5.28 -9.58 12.97
CA ARG A 83 -4.11 -10.05 13.70
C ARG A 83 -4.44 -11.15 14.72
N THR A 84 -3.46 -11.85 15.27
CA THR A 84 -3.69 -12.75 16.42
C THR A 84 -3.88 -11.94 17.71
N LYS A 85 -4.56 -12.53 18.71
CA LYS A 85 -4.73 -11.88 20.01
C LYS A 85 -3.58 -12.31 20.93
N TRP A 86 -2.74 -11.37 21.34
CA TRP A 86 -1.67 -11.61 22.31
C TRP A 86 -2.23 -11.46 23.73
N LEU A 87 -2.04 -12.50 24.55
CA LEU A 87 -2.42 -12.49 25.96
C LEU A 87 -1.23 -11.97 26.79
N HIS A 88 -1.51 -11.26 27.88
CA HIS A 88 -0.51 -10.73 28.81
C HIS A 88 0.46 -9.68 28.21
N VAL A 89 0.10 -9.05 27.10
CA VAL A 89 0.84 -7.92 26.50
C VAL A 89 0.17 -6.61 26.88
N HIS A 90 0.97 -5.61 27.22
CA HIS A 90 0.47 -4.28 27.57
C HIS A 90 -0.15 -3.57 26.36
N ASP A 91 -1.19 -2.77 26.59
CA ASP A 91 -1.93 -2.07 25.54
C ASP A 91 -1.05 -1.18 24.64
N HIS A 92 0.02 -0.57 25.17
CA HIS A 92 0.95 0.26 24.38
C HIS A 92 1.79 -0.56 23.39
N GLU A 93 2.20 -1.77 23.79
CA GLU A 93 2.93 -2.69 22.92
C GLU A 93 1.99 -3.25 21.84
N VAL A 94 0.74 -3.55 22.19
CA VAL A 94 -0.28 -3.93 21.21
C VAL A 94 -0.50 -2.82 20.18
N HIS A 95 -0.60 -1.57 20.62
CA HIS A 95 -0.74 -0.42 19.73
C HIS A 95 0.45 -0.28 18.77
N PHE A 96 1.69 -0.43 19.27
CA PHE A 96 2.88 -0.44 18.42
C PHE A 96 2.81 -1.55 17.37
N ARG A 97 2.48 -2.78 17.79
CA ARG A 97 2.33 -3.91 16.86
C ARG A 97 1.27 -3.64 15.80
N ASP A 98 0.15 -3.03 16.16
CA ASP A 98 -0.92 -2.73 15.21
C ASP A 98 -0.46 -1.73 14.15
N THR A 99 0.24 -0.67 14.54
CA THR A 99 0.85 0.25 13.58
C THR A 99 1.88 -0.45 12.68
N ALA A 100 2.69 -1.35 13.23
CA ALA A 100 3.65 -2.13 12.46
C ALA A 100 2.97 -3.07 11.46
N HIS A 101 1.84 -3.70 11.80
CA HIS A 101 1.08 -4.53 10.86
C HIS A 101 0.53 -3.72 9.70
N GLY A 102 0.07 -2.50 9.94
CA GLY A 102 -0.34 -1.58 8.87
C GLY A 102 0.80 -1.24 7.92
N LEU A 103 1.96 -0.88 8.46
CA LEU A 103 3.16 -0.60 7.67
C LEU A 103 3.63 -1.81 6.86
N LEU A 104 3.63 -3.00 7.47
CA LEU A 104 4.00 -4.24 6.80
C LEU A 104 3.01 -4.60 5.69
N ALA A 105 1.69 -4.46 5.92
CA ALA A 105 0.68 -4.71 4.91
C ALA A 105 0.86 -3.77 3.70
N TRP A 106 1.13 -2.49 3.95
CA TRP A 106 1.49 -1.53 2.92
C TRP A 106 2.76 -1.96 2.18
N ALA A 107 3.85 -2.29 2.87
CA ALA A 107 5.12 -2.66 2.25
C ALA A 107 4.98 -3.92 1.38
N THR A 108 4.27 -4.94 1.88
CA THR A 108 3.98 -6.17 1.13
C THR A 108 3.16 -5.86 -0.13
N SER A 109 2.18 -4.96 -0.05
CA SER A 109 1.41 -4.55 -1.24
C SER A 109 2.26 -3.82 -2.28
N VAL A 110 3.19 -2.96 -1.84
CA VAL A 110 4.13 -2.26 -2.73
C VAL A 110 5.04 -3.25 -3.42
N VAL A 111 5.64 -4.20 -2.68
CA VAL A 111 6.48 -5.25 -3.27
C VAL A 111 5.69 -6.08 -4.28
N ALA A 112 4.46 -6.48 -3.97
CA ALA A 112 3.61 -7.23 -4.90
C ALA A 112 3.34 -6.44 -6.20
N LEU A 113 3.05 -5.14 -6.11
CA LEU A 113 2.83 -4.27 -7.26
C LEU A 113 4.11 -4.04 -8.08
N LEU A 114 5.26 -3.89 -7.42
CA LEU A 114 6.55 -3.75 -8.10
C LEU A 114 6.92 -5.03 -8.86
N LEU A 115 6.68 -6.20 -8.27
CA LEU A 115 6.89 -7.49 -8.94
C LEU A 115 5.94 -7.64 -10.14
N LEU A 116 4.66 -7.32 -9.99
CA LEU A 116 3.71 -7.33 -11.11
C LEU A 116 4.10 -6.35 -12.22
N GLY A 117 4.57 -5.16 -11.86
CA GLY A 117 5.09 -4.17 -12.79
C GLY A 117 6.31 -4.67 -13.56
N ALA A 118 7.28 -5.28 -12.86
CA ALA A 118 8.47 -5.85 -13.50
C ALA A 118 8.13 -6.96 -14.50
N LEU A 119 7.11 -7.78 -14.23
CA LEU A 119 6.64 -8.85 -15.11
C LEU A 119 5.93 -8.33 -16.37
N THR A 120 5.42 -7.10 -16.35
CA THR A 120 4.66 -6.48 -17.45
C THR A 120 5.44 -5.38 -18.17
N ALA A 121 6.65 -5.05 -17.70
CA ALA A 121 7.49 -4.01 -18.26
C ALA A 121 7.92 -4.36 -19.69
N SER A 122 7.73 -3.42 -20.61
CA SER A 122 8.23 -3.52 -21.98
C SER A 122 9.59 -2.82 -22.11
N PRO A 123 10.50 -3.31 -22.95
CA PRO A 123 11.79 -2.65 -23.17
C PRO A 123 11.59 -1.25 -23.78
N PRO A 124 12.47 -0.28 -23.46
CA PRO A 124 12.44 1.03 -24.10
C PRO A 124 12.63 0.88 -25.62
N VAL A 125 11.76 1.51 -26.40
CA VAL A 125 11.67 1.35 -27.87
C VAL A 125 12.69 2.22 -28.63
N SER A 126 13.36 3.17 -27.98
CA SER A 126 14.27 4.11 -28.65
C SER A 126 15.57 4.36 -27.88
N PRO A 127 16.75 4.33 -28.55
CA PRO A 127 18.01 4.75 -27.94
C PRO A 127 18.02 6.26 -27.67
N PRO A 128 18.55 6.71 -26.50
CA PRO A 128 18.52 8.11 -26.09
C PRO A 128 19.27 9.05 -27.04
N ASP A 129 20.22 8.55 -27.82
CA ASP A 129 21.10 9.34 -28.69
C ASP A 129 20.43 9.85 -29.98
N THR A 130 19.15 9.50 -30.21
CA THR A 130 18.39 9.87 -31.41
C THR A 130 17.38 11.00 -31.20
N LEU A 131 17.19 11.45 -29.94
CA LEU A 131 16.17 12.43 -29.56
C LEU A 131 16.74 13.85 -29.54
N ALA A 132 15.90 14.84 -29.85
CA ALA A 132 16.29 16.24 -29.75
C ALA A 132 16.53 16.63 -28.27
N PRO A 133 17.46 17.56 -27.96
CA PRO A 133 17.74 17.97 -26.57
C PRO A 133 16.50 18.44 -25.79
N ALA A 134 15.54 19.07 -26.47
CA ALA A 134 14.28 19.51 -25.88
C ALA A 134 13.38 18.34 -25.43
N GLU A 135 13.39 17.23 -26.16
CA GLU A 135 12.62 16.02 -25.85
C GLU A 135 13.20 15.29 -24.65
N VAL A 136 14.53 15.21 -24.57
CA VAL A 136 15.25 14.66 -23.41
C VAL A 136 14.94 15.47 -22.15
N MET A 137 15.00 16.81 -22.23
CA MET A 137 14.66 17.70 -21.12
C MET A 137 13.21 17.50 -20.65
N ARG A 138 12.26 17.43 -21.60
CA ARG A 138 10.84 17.22 -21.30
C ARG A 138 10.59 15.86 -20.64
N ALA A 139 11.21 14.81 -21.14
CA ALA A 139 11.11 13.47 -20.55
C ALA A 139 11.65 13.46 -19.11
N GLY A 140 12.80 14.14 -18.87
CA GLY A 140 13.36 14.31 -17.53
C GLY A 140 12.43 15.04 -16.56
N GLN A 141 11.78 16.12 -17.01
CA GLN A 141 10.79 16.85 -16.20
C GLN A 141 9.58 15.99 -15.82
N ILE A 142 9.04 15.23 -16.77
CA ILE A 142 7.91 14.32 -16.51
C ILE A 142 8.32 13.21 -15.54
N ALA A 143 9.50 12.61 -15.73
CA ALA A 143 10.03 11.59 -14.84
C ALA A 143 10.19 12.13 -13.41
N ALA A 144 10.74 13.34 -13.25
CA ALA A 144 10.87 13.99 -11.95
C ALA A 144 9.51 14.24 -11.27
N GLN A 145 8.48 14.65 -12.04
CA GLN A 145 7.13 14.80 -11.50
C GLN A 145 6.54 13.45 -11.07
N ILE A 146 6.67 12.40 -11.87
CA ILE A 146 6.22 11.05 -11.50
C ILE A 146 6.90 10.60 -10.20
N SER A 147 8.22 10.78 -10.08
CA SER A 147 8.97 10.45 -8.86
C SER A 147 8.50 11.24 -7.65
N LEU A 148 8.18 12.53 -7.81
CA LEU A 148 7.64 13.37 -6.73
C LEU A 148 6.30 12.82 -6.21
N PHE A 149 5.35 12.55 -7.11
CA PHE A 149 4.04 12.03 -6.72
C PHE A 149 4.13 10.61 -6.13
N LEU A 150 5.00 9.77 -6.68
CA LEU A 150 5.26 8.43 -6.14
C LEU A 150 5.81 8.51 -4.72
N GLY A 151 6.76 9.42 -4.45
CA GLY A 151 7.33 9.64 -3.13
C GLY A 151 6.30 10.15 -2.11
N ILE A 152 5.54 11.18 -2.46
CA ILE A 152 4.46 11.72 -1.60
C ILE A 152 3.41 10.67 -1.32
N GLY A 153 2.97 9.96 -2.36
CA GLY A 153 2.01 8.87 -2.25
C GLY A 153 2.51 7.78 -1.30
N ALA A 154 3.73 7.30 -1.51
CA ALA A 154 4.33 6.26 -0.68
C ALA A 154 4.34 6.65 0.81
N LEU A 155 4.82 7.86 1.13
CA LEU A 155 4.90 8.34 2.52
C LEU A 155 3.50 8.47 3.16
N THR A 156 2.57 9.12 2.46
CA THR A 156 1.21 9.36 2.99
C THR A 156 0.42 8.07 3.15
N SER A 157 0.51 7.16 2.18
CA SER A 157 -0.20 5.87 2.22
C SER A 157 0.39 4.90 3.26
N ALA A 158 1.72 4.87 3.44
CA ALA A 158 2.36 4.10 4.50
C ALA A 158 1.89 4.55 5.89
N PHE A 159 1.93 5.87 6.13
CA PHE A 159 1.45 6.43 7.39
C PHE A 159 -0.04 6.14 7.62
N ALA A 160 -0.87 6.31 6.58
CA ALA A 160 -2.30 6.06 6.67
C ALA A 160 -2.64 4.59 6.97
N ALA A 161 -1.88 3.64 6.40
CA ALA A 161 -2.03 2.21 6.70
C ALA A 161 -1.71 1.91 8.17
N SER A 162 -0.62 2.45 8.69
CA SER A 162 -0.21 2.28 10.10
C SER A 162 -1.28 2.79 11.07
N VAL A 163 -1.81 3.99 10.83
CA VAL A 163 -2.87 4.58 11.67
C VAL A 163 -4.15 3.76 11.56
N ALA A 164 -4.55 3.37 10.36
CA ALA A 164 -5.77 2.59 10.15
C ALA A 164 -5.69 1.21 10.83
N ALA A 165 -4.51 0.57 10.84
CA ALA A 165 -4.29 -0.68 11.54
C ALA A 165 -4.43 -0.55 13.05
N ALA A 166 -3.88 0.51 13.65
CA ALA A 166 -4.10 0.81 15.07
C ALA A 166 -5.59 0.95 15.41
N ILE A 167 -6.35 1.68 14.59
CA ILE A 167 -7.80 1.83 14.79
C ILE A 167 -8.53 0.48 14.65
N GLY A 168 -8.13 -0.33 13.66
CA GLY A 168 -8.70 -1.65 13.43
C GLY A 168 -8.47 -2.62 14.59
N GLY A 169 -7.25 -2.64 15.13
CA GLY A 169 -6.88 -3.47 16.27
C GLY A 169 -7.58 -3.05 17.56
N LEU A 170 -7.64 -1.75 17.86
CA LEU A 170 -8.38 -1.21 19.01
C LEU A 170 -9.85 -1.64 18.98
N ARG A 171 -10.53 -1.45 17.84
CA ARG A 171 -11.95 -1.82 17.70
C ARG A 171 -12.18 -3.32 17.87
N ARG A 172 -11.22 -4.16 17.48
CA ARG A 172 -11.31 -5.60 17.73
C ARG A 172 -11.23 -5.91 19.23
N ASP A 173 -10.31 -5.28 19.94
CA ASP A 173 -10.08 -5.55 21.36
C ASP A 173 -11.25 -5.05 22.24
N ASP A 174 -11.83 -3.90 21.91
CA ASP A 174 -13.01 -3.35 22.61
C ASP A 174 -14.20 -4.32 22.59
N MET A 175 -14.47 -4.93 21.43
CA MET A 175 -15.56 -5.90 21.29
C MET A 175 -15.35 -7.13 22.20
N HIS A 176 -14.10 -7.56 22.40
CA HIS A 176 -13.80 -8.67 23.30
C HIS A 176 -13.81 -8.29 24.78
N ARG A 177 -13.71 -6.99 25.11
CA ARG A 177 -13.85 -6.49 26.50
C ARG A 177 -15.32 -6.47 26.91
N LEU A 178 -16.21 -6.03 26.02
CA LEU A 178 -17.66 -5.94 26.28
C LEU A 178 -18.33 -7.28 26.59
N HIS A 179 -17.83 -8.39 26.06
CA HIS A 179 -18.41 -9.73 26.29
C HIS A 179 -17.80 -10.49 27.48
N ARG A 180 -16.88 -9.88 28.23
CA ARG A 180 -16.23 -10.50 29.40
C ARG A 180 -16.55 -9.80 30.73
N ALA A 181 -17.42 -8.79 30.71
CA ALA A 181 -18.00 -8.13 31.88
C ALA A 181 -19.41 -8.66 32.14
#